data_AF-F3PBG5-F1
#
_entry.id   AF-F3PBG5-F1
#
_cell.length_a   1.000
_cell.length_b   1.000
_cell.length_c   1.000
_cell.angle_alpha   90.00
_cell.angle_beta   90.00
_cell.angle_gamma   90.00
#
_symmetry.space_group_name_H-M   'P 1'
#
loop_
_entity.id
_entity.type
_entity.pdbx_description
1 polymer ?
#
loop_
_entity_poly.entity_id
_entity_poly.type
_entity_poly.pdbx_seq_one_letter_code
_entity_poly.pdbx_strand_id
1 'polypeptide(L)' 'MLWFTTTVFDGHTVLTPDITPQQVIDQWVNHTEHDPYIEYPQYFH' A
#
# COMPACT_ATOMS: atom_id res chain seq x y z
N MET A 1 -8.96 7.95 -9.27
CA MET A 1 -8.10 6.82 -8.86
C MET A 1 -8.43 6.53 -7.40
N LEU A 2 -9.01 5.37 -7.10
CA LEU A 2 -9.32 4.95 -5.73
C LEU A 2 -8.32 3.88 -5.30
N TRP A 3 -7.90 3.88 -4.03
CA TRP A 3 -6.92 2.96 -3.48
C TRP A 3 -7.53 2.20 -2.31
N PHE A 4 -7.30 0.89 -2.27
CA PHE A 4 -7.52 0.09 -1.07
C PHE A 4 -6.19 -0.02 -0.33
N THR A 5 -6.16 0.31 0.96
CA THR A 5 -4.94 0.42 1.76
C THR A 5 -5.17 -0.09 3.17
N THR A 6 -4.10 -0.43 3.87
CA THR A 6 -4.12 -0.64 5.33
C THR A 6 -4.15 0.69 6.07
N THR A 7 -4.44 0.66 7.37
CA THR A 7 -4.47 1.86 8.23
C THR A 7 -3.11 2.52 8.42
N VAL A 8 -2.03 1.80 8.14
CA VAL A 8 -0.64 2.27 8.30
C VAL A 8 0.08 2.44 6.96
N PHE A 9 -0.64 2.31 5.84
CA PHE A 9 -0.11 2.45 4.46
C PHE A 9 1.07 1.53 4.12
N ASP A 10 1.20 0.40 4.81
CA ASP A 10 2.21 -0.64 4.54
C ASP A 10 1.79 -1.60 3.41
N GLY A 11 0.61 -1.43 2.84
CA GLY A 11 0.20 -2.18 1.67
C GLY A 11 -1.04 -1.61 1.01
N HIS A 12 -1.12 -1.79 -0.32
CA HIS A 12 -2.21 -1.23 -1.10
C HIS A 12 -2.46 -1.97 -2.41
N THR A 13 -3.62 -1.68 -3.02
CA THR A 13 -3.88 -1.92 -4.43
C THR A 13 -4.72 -0.80 -5.03
N VAL A 14 -4.59 -0.63 -6.34
CA VAL A 14 -5.34 0.32 -7.15
C VAL A 14 -6.72 -0.28 -7.47
N LEU A 15 -7.79 0.41 -7.09
CA LEU A 15 -9.15 0.02 -7.44
C LEU A 15 -9.54 0.59 -8.80
N THR A 16 -10.10 -0.29 -9.64
CA THR A 16 -10.69 0.03 -10.94
C THR A 16 -12.13 -0.49 -11.00
N PRO A 17 -13.01 0.08 -11.85
CA PRO A 17 -14.33 -0.49 -12.06
C PRO A 17 -14.23 -1.98 -12.42
N ASP A 18 -15.14 -2.79 -11.86
CA ASP A 18 -15.25 -4.24 -12.09
C ASP A 18 -14.04 -5.09 -11.64
N ILE A 19 -13.13 -4.53 -10.82
CA ILE A 19 -12.05 -5.31 -10.20
C ILE A 19 -12.62 -6.46 -9.35
N THR A 20 -12.05 -7.64 -9.51
CA THR A 20 -12.44 -8.83 -8.74
C THR A 20 -11.66 -8.90 -7.41
N PRO A 21 -12.20 -9.61 -6.40
CA PRO A 21 -11.45 -9.87 -5.17
C PRO A 21 -10.09 -10.54 -5.41
N GLN A 22 -9.97 -11.41 -6.42
CA GLN A 22 -8.70 -12.06 -6.73
C GLN A 22 -7.69 -11.06 -7.29
N GLN A 23 -8.12 -10.15 -8.17
CA GLN A 23 -7.24 -9.09 -8.68
C GLN A 23 -6.75 -8.16 -7.57
N VAL A 24 -7.57 -7.90 -6.55
CA VAL A 24 -7.13 -7.16 -5.35
C VAL A 24 -5.96 -7.86 -4.66
N ILE A 25 -6.01 -9.19 -4.54
CA ILE A 25 -4.95 -10.00 -3.91
C ILE A 25 -3.71 -10.06 -4.81
N ASP A 26 -3.90 -10.35 -6.10
CA ASP A 26 -2.80 -10.54 -7.06
C ASP A 26 -2.02 -9.24 -7.32
N GLN A 27 -2.70 -8.10 -7.21
CA GLN A 27 -2.10 -6.78 -7.41
C GLN A 27 -1.70 -6.10 -6.10
N TRP A 28 -1.77 -6.81 -4.97
CA TRP A 28 -1.40 -6.26 -3.67
C TRP A 28 0.08 -5.94 -3.63
N VAL A 29 0.39 -4.66 -3.39
CA VAL A 29 1.75 -4.19 -3.15
C VAL A 29 1.98 -4.18 -1.65
N ASN A 30 3.00 -4.90 -1.19
CA ASN A 30 3.39 -4.97 0.21
C ASN A 30 4.66 -4.15 0.46
N HIS A 31 4.63 -3.27 1.45
CA HIS A 31 5.73 -2.43 1.90
C HIS A 31 6.12 -2.69 3.35
N THR A 32 5.65 -3.77 3.97
CA THR A 32 6.01 -4.13 5.37
C THR A 32 7.52 -4.32 5.58
N GLU A 33 8.28 -4.49 4.51
CA GLU A 33 9.76 -4.55 4.55
C GLU A 33 10.43 -3.20 4.75
N HIS A 34 9.70 -2.09 4.57
CA HIS A 34 10.21 -0.74 4.72
C HIS A 34 9.87 -0.15 6.09
N ASP A 35 10.86 0.46 6.73
CA ASP A 35 10.64 1.29 7.92
C ASP A 35 11.01 2.76 7.58
N PRO A 36 10.02 3.65 7.43
CA PRO A 36 10.29 5.03 7.03
C PRO A 36 11.02 5.83 8.11
N TYR A 37 10.96 5.42 9.38
CA TYR A 37 11.73 6.07 10.45
C TYR A 37 13.22 5.75 10.37
N ILE A 38 13.60 4.62 9.76
CA ILE A 38 14.99 4.22 9.51
C ILE A 38 15.47 4.71 8.14
N GLU A 39 14.66 4.53 7.09
CA GLU A 39 15.05 4.82 5.71
C GLU A 39 14.98 6.31 5.38
N TYR A 40 14.04 7.04 5.97
CA TYR A 40 13.81 8.46 5.68
C TYR A 40 13.62 9.31 6.94
N PRO A 41 14.58 9.29 7.89
CA PRO A 41 14.46 10.02 9.15
C PRO A 41 14.22 11.52 8.95
N GLN A 42 14.71 12.10 7.86
CA GLN A 42 14.59 13.53 7.55
C GLN A 42 13.15 14.06 7.43
N TYR A 43 12.16 13.20 7.22
CA TYR A 43 10.76 13.63 7.09
C TYR A 43 9.99 13.65 8.42
N PHE A 44 10.58 13.18 9.52
CA PHE A 44 9.92 13.00 10.81
C PHE A 44 10.52 13.87 11.94
N HIS A 45 11.15 14.99 11.58
CA HIS A 45 11.76 15.97 12.49
C HIS A 45 10.97 17.28 12.56
#